data_AF-A0A1B6J357-F1
#
_entry.id   AF-A0A1B6J357-F1
#
_cell.length_a   1.000
_cell.length_b   1.000
_cell.length_c   1.000
_cell.angle_alpha   90.00
_cell.angle_beta   90.00
_cell.angle_gamma   90.00
#
_symmetry.space_group_name_H-M   'P 1'
#
loop_
_entity.id
_entity.type
_entity.pdbx_description
1 polymer ?
#
loop_
_entity_poly.entity_id
_entity_poly.type
_entity_poly.pdbx_seq_one_letter_code
_entity_poly.pdbx_strand_id
1 'polypeptide(L)'
;NNNINCNHTVTTGALSSPNQSPTSTTFDQNIGQDRPNESQNVSNVIDWAVASINEEPQMYYQLLDLFPEIDHKYLSDLCETQDDITVITETILETNNNYPKIIQQTTTHKDSTTAFNLINFLKIYQDPFGHFLDEKRKCEFTKEAVEFMKKRYKYQALKIILKSYKDFGFNLARTCEFLESAKRSRSTKRAEADINMPETFNLPFLQEMSFVEHREEIKIYLDGVAESKKLAYEQAEARGELVECGCCYSSVIFEDCGTCNEGDLFCKSCILKSTEVRIGDGHTTFPCLSDCGSHFSLNLLQNLLEARAFSKLLQRIQLDEVKAAEIEGLEMCPFCEFATVPPPETNIFTCLNPECLKESCRKCHKVSHIPLRCEEVENDDQA
;
A
#
# COMPACT_ATOMS: atom_id res chain seq x y z
N ASN A 1 1.17 31.09 78.95
CA ASN A 1 1.70 31.05 77.57
C ASN A 1 0.77 30.22 76.72
N ASN A 2 -0.50 30.65 76.57
CA ASN A 2 -1.02 31.72 75.68
C ASN A 2 -0.88 31.30 74.22
N ASN A 3 -1.91 31.33 73.37
CA ASN A 3 -3.37 31.47 73.46
C ASN A 3 -3.83 31.18 71.99
N ILE A 4 -4.72 30.23 71.73
CA ILE A 4 -6.19 30.36 71.67
C ILE A 4 -6.70 31.09 70.41
N ASN A 5 -7.57 30.36 69.68
CA ASN A 5 -8.74 30.76 68.87
C ASN A 5 -8.55 31.61 67.60
N CYS A 6 -9.48 31.66 66.66
CA CYS A 6 -10.64 30.87 66.17
C CYS A 6 -11.37 31.83 65.21
N ASN A 7 -12.21 31.27 64.32
CA ASN A 7 -13.47 31.88 63.83
C ASN A 7 -13.36 33.08 62.86
N HIS A 8 -14.29 33.39 61.94
CA HIS A 8 -15.69 33.01 61.73
C HIS A 8 -16.17 33.44 60.30
N THR A 9 -17.03 32.62 59.68
CA THR A 9 -18.31 32.91 58.96
C THR A 9 -18.61 34.22 58.18
N VAL A 10 -19.20 34.02 56.97
CA VAL A 10 -20.49 34.55 56.39
C VAL A 10 -20.57 36.09 56.23
N THR A 11 -20.96 36.69 55.09
CA THR A 11 -22.36 36.84 54.59
C THR A 11 -22.37 37.66 53.27
N THR A 12 -23.26 37.29 52.34
CA THR A 12 -24.08 38.13 51.42
C THR A 12 -23.48 39.21 50.51
N GLY A 13 -23.94 39.21 49.24
CA GLY A 13 -24.03 40.43 48.44
C GLY A 13 -24.25 40.22 46.94
N ALA A 14 -25.44 39.78 46.54
CA ALA A 14 -25.92 40.00 45.17
C ALA A 14 -26.26 41.49 45.00
N LEU A 15 -25.98 42.06 43.82
CA LEU A 15 -26.91 42.86 42.99
C LEU A 15 -26.16 43.73 41.95
N SER A 16 -26.52 43.48 40.69
CA SER A 16 -26.85 44.49 39.66
C SER A 16 -25.75 45.28 38.95
N SER A 17 -25.71 45.03 37.63
CA SER A 17 -25.43 45.90 36.47
C SER A 17 -25.88 47.38 36.62
N PRO A 18 -25.67 48.33 35.67
CA PRO A 18 -25.21 48.17 34.26
C PRO A 18 -24.33 49.31 33.69
N ASN A 19 -24.05 49.16 32.38
CA ASN A 19 -24.03 50.19 31.34
C ASN A 19 -22.77 51.01 31.01
N GLN A 20 -22.33 50.75 29.76
CA GLN A 20 -22.11 51.70 28.65
C GLN A 20 -20.87 52.63 28.65
N SER A 21 -19.99 52.31 27.69
CA SER A 21 -19.37 53.15 26.64
C SER A 21 -19.22 54.66 26.83
N PRO A 22 -18.09 55.23 26.37
CA PRO A 22 -18.08 56.03 25.10
C PRO A 22 -16.81 55.82 24.23
N THR A 23 -16.90 55.64 22.90
CA THR A 23 -16.78 56.63 21.78
C THR A 23 -15.58 57.59 21.87
N SER A 24 -14.48 57.35 21.15
CA SER A 24 -14.14 57.75 19.75
C SER A 24 -13.68 59.20 19.56
N THR A 25 -12.49 59.40 19.00
CA THR A 25 -12.13 60.63 18.27
C THR A 25 -11.06 60.34 17.21
N THR A 26 -11.37 60.80 15.99
CA THR A 26 -10.67 60.71 14.70
C THR A 26 -9.55 61.76 14.53
N PHE A 27 -8.51 61.48 13.73
CA PHE A 27 -7.92 62.45 12.78
C PHE A 27 -7.08 61.76 11.68
N ASP A 28 -7.08 62.39 10.51
CA ASP A 28 -6.84 61.91 9.12
C ASP A 28 -5.38 62.00 8.58
N GLN A 29 -5.10 61.17 7.55
CA GLN A 29 -4.32 61.37 6.28
C GLN A 29 -2.81 61.78 6.33
N ASN A 30 -1.86 61.35 5.49
CA ASN A 30 -1.82 60.54 4.26
C ASN A 30 -0.33 60.25 3.83
N ILE A 31 -0.13 59.21 3.01
CA ILE A 31 0.96 58.92 2.02
C ILE A 31 2.29 58.28 2.48
N GLY A 32 2.60 57.10 1.90
CA GLY A 32 3.97 56.59 1.72
C GLY A 32 4.08 55.05 1.64
N GLN A 33 4.24 54.51 0.44
CA GLN A 33 4.15 53.09 0.06
C GLN A 33 5.35 52.23 0.49
N ASP A 34 5.08 50.94 0.76
CA ASP A 34 5.71 49.72 0.19
C ASP A 34 5.98 48.60 1.22
N ARG A 35 5.07 47.61 1.25
CA ARG A 35 5.30 46.15 1.42
C ARG A 35 3.96 45.41 1.60
N PRO A 36 3.55 44.49 0.71
CA PRO A 36 2.41 43.60 0.95
C PRO A 36 2.82 42.47 1.90
N ASN A 37 1.88 42.15 2.78
CA ASN A 37 1.90 41.13 3.80
C ASN A 37 1.46 39.79 3.17
N GLU A 38 2.39 38.85 2.94
CA GLU A 38 2.08 37.49 2.48
C GLU A 38 1.67 36.62 3.68
N SER A 39 0.40 36.68 4.07
CA SER A 39 -0.18 35.70 5.00
C SER A 39 -1.68 35.49 4.82
N GLN A 40 -2.21 35.72 3.62
CA GLN A 40 -3.60 35.39 3.26
C GLN A 40 -3.67 34.88 1.81
N ASN A 41 -3.11 33.70 1.52
CA ASN A 41 -3.41 33.01 0.26
C ASN A 41 -3.22 31.48 0.29
N VAL A 42 -3.54 30.84 1.42
CA VAL A 42 -3.47 29.36 1.53
C VAL A 42 -4.85 28.71 1.55
N SER A 43 -5.92 29.48 1.82
CA SER A 43 -7.29 28.93 1.91
C SER A 43 -8.09 28.96 0.61
N ASN A 44 -7.71 29.77 -0.39
CA ASN A 44 -8.45 29.90 -1.65
C ASN A 44 -7.88 29.05 -2.82
N VAL A 45 -6.75 28.36 -2.61
CA VAL A 45 -6.19 27.43 -3.62
C VAL A 45 -6.80 26.02 -3.47
N ILE A 46 -7.39 25.72 -2.31
CA ILE A 46 -7.99 24.41 -2.03
C ILE A 46 -9.44 24.33 -2.55
N ASP A 47 -10.17 25.44 -2.66
CA ASP A 47 -11.58 25.43 -3.10
C ASP A 47 -11.80 25.43 -4.63
N TRP A 48 -10.78 25.72 -5.45
CA TRP A 48 -10.91 25.64 -6.92
C TRP A 48 -10.39 24.32 -7.50
N ALA A 49 -9.74 23.48 -6.70
CA ALA A 49 -9.26 22.15 -7.13
C ALA A 49 -10.24 21.00 -6.84
N VAL A 50 -11.37 21.28 -6.15
CA VAL A 50 -12.40 20.28 -5.80
C VAL A 50 -13.58 20.30 -6.80
N ALA A 51 -13.61 21.24 -7.75
CA ALA A 51 -14.60 21.27 -8.81
C ALA A 51 -13.99 20.74 -10.12
N SER A 52 -14.32 19.48 -10.45
CA SER A 52 -14.11 18.74 -11.72
C SER A 52 -13.35 17.41 -11.62
N ILE A 53 -13.51 16.68 -10.51
CA ILE A 53 -13.41 15.22 -10.56
C ILE A 53 -14.77 14.73 -11.04
N ASN A 54 -14.83 14.12 -12.23
CA ASN A 54 -15.97 13.30 -12.61
C ASN A 54 -16.04 12.16 -11.59
N GLU A 55 -16.97 12.25 -10.63
CA GLU A 55 -17.27 11.14 -9.74
C GLU A 55 -17.93 10.05 -10.57
N GLU A 56 -17.16 9.03 -10.94
CA GLU A 56 -17.72 7.81 -11.53
C GLU A 56 -18.81 7.25 -10.59
N PRO A 57 -19.98 6.83 -11.12
CA PRO A 57 -21.12 6.41 -10.30
C PRO A 57 -20.71 5.35 -9.28
N GLN A 58 -21.30 5.36 -8.07
CA GLN A 58 -21.03 4.35 -7.02
C GLN A 58 -21.17 2.90 -7.53
N MET A 59 -22.03 2.70 -8.51
CA MET A 59 -22.25 1.46 -9.25
C MET A 59 -21.01 0.94 -10.00
N TYR A 60 -20.16 1.83 -10.52
CA TYR A 60 -18.92 1.48 -11.24
C TYR A 60 -17.96 0.69 -10.34
N TYR A 61 -17.76 1.14 -9.10
CA TYR A 61 -16.89 0.44 -8.15
C TYR A 61 -17.46 -0.91 -7.70
N GLN A 62 -18.79 -1.00 -7.55
CA GLN A 62 -19.45 -2.27 -7.24
C GLN A 62 -19.31 -3.30 -8.37
N LEU A 63 -19.39 -2.84 -9.62
CA LEU A 63 -19.21 -3.70 -10.79
C LEU A 63 -17.74 -4.11 -10.99
N LEU A 64 -16.78 -3.26 -10.63
CA LEU A 64 -15.36 -3.62 -10.57
C LEU A 64 -15.08 -4.72 -9.53
N ASP A 65 -15.73 -4.68 -8.37
CA ASP A 65 -15.60 -5.73 -7.35
C ASP A 65 -16.18 -7.07 -7.85
N LEU A 66 -17.25 -7.03 -8.63
CA LEU A 66 -17.89 -8.23 -9.21
C LEU A 66 -17.14 -8.79 -10.42
N PHE A 67 -16.53 -7.94 -11.23
CA PHE A 67 -15.80 -8.30 -12.45
C PHE A 67 -14.41 -7.65 -12.46
N PRO A 68 -13.47 -8.10 -11.61
CA PRO A 68 -12.17 -7.44 -11.43
C PRO A 68 -11.27 -7.46 -12.67
N GLU A 69 -11.57 -8.33 -13.63
CA GLU A 69 -10.84 -8.45 -14.90
C GLU A 69 -11.43 -7.59 -16.01
N ILE A 70 -12.56 -6.90 -15.80
CA ILE A 70 -13.23 -6.14 -16.86
C ILE A 70 -12.43 -4.89 -17.26
N ASP A 71 -12.32 -4.63 -18.55
CA ASP A 71 -11.67 -3.40 -19.03
C ASP A 71 -12.40 -2.17 -18.47
N HIS A 72 -11.64 -1.29 -17.81
CA HIS A 72 -12.20 -0.15 -17.07
C HIS A 72 -12.92 0.82 -17.99
N LYS A 73 -12.43 0.98 -19.23
CA LYS A 73 -13.06 1.86 -20.22
C LYS A 73 -14.37 1.27 -20.71
N TYR A 74 -14.38 -0.01 -21.04
CA TYR A 74 -15.60 -0.73 -21.40
C TYR A 74 -16.66 -0.65 -20.29
N LEU A 75 -16.27 -0.81 -19.03
CA LEU A 75 -17.20 -0.68 -17.90
C LEU A 75 -17.70 0.75 -17.72
N SER A 76 -16.84 1.75 -17.86
CA SER A 76 -17.21 3.17 -17.81
C SER A 76 -18.24 3.51 -18.89
N ASP A 77 -17.98 3.11 -20.14
CA ASP A 77 -18.89 3.34 -21.28
C ASP A 77 -20.25 2.67 -21.05
N LEU A 78 -20.27 1.52 -20.38
CA LEU A 78 -21.50 0.78 -20.06
C LEU A 78 -22.30 1.46 -18.94
N CYS A 79 -21.63 1.97 -17.92
CA CYS A 79 -22.21 2.79 -16.83
C CYS A 79 -22.69 4.17 -17.32
N GLU A 80 -22.14 4.70 -18.40
CA GLU A 80 -22.66 5.92 -19.06
C GLU A 80 -23.93 5.67 -19.88
N THR A 81 -24.12 4.43 -20.34
CA THR A 81 -25.23 4.06 -21.23
C THR A 81 -26.42 3.47 -20.48
N GLN A 82 -26.21 2.92 -19.28
CA GLN A 82 -27.20 2.26 -18.45
C GLN A 82 -27.06 2.69 -16.98
N ASP A 83 -28.17 3.00 -16.30
CA ASP A 83 -28.16 3.50 -14.92
C ASP A 83 -28.49 2.40 -13.87
N ASP A 84 -28.74 1.16 -14.28
CA ASP A 84 -29.12 0.04 -13.40
C ASP A 84 -28.07 -1.07 -13.35
N ILE A 85 -27.55 -1.33 -12.15
CA ILE A 85 -26.48 -2.32 -11.90
C ILE A 85 -26.89 -3.73 -12.31
N THR A 86 -28.17 -4.07 -12.17
CA THR A 86 -28.70 -5.40 -12.46
C THR A 86 -28.65 -5.65 -13.96
N VAL A 87 -29.06 -4.65 -14.75
CA VAL A 87 -29.06 -4.70 -16.22
C VAL A 87 -27.65 -4.77 -16.77
N ILE A 88 -26.72 -4.01 -16.18
CA ILE A 88 -25.30 -4.05 -16.57
C ILE A 88 -24.70 -5.42 -16.24
N THR A 89 -24.99 -5.96 -15.05
CA THR A 89 -24.52 -7.29 -14.63
C THR A 89 -25.04 -8.38 -15.56
N GLU A 90 -26.33 -8.36 -15.91
CA GLU A 90 -26.92 -9.30 -16.87
C GLU A 90 -26.26 -9.19 -18.25
N THR A 91 -26.06 -7.95 -18.74
CA THR A 91 -25.37 -7.70 -20.03
C THR A 91 -23.95 -8.28 -20.03
N ILE A 92 -23.19 -8.13 -18.93
CA ILE A 92 -21.84 -8.69 -18.79
C ILE A 92 -21.90 -10.23 -18.76
N LEU A 93 -22.84 -10.81 -17.99
CA LEU A 93 -23.01 -12.26 -17.88
C LEU A 93 -23.44 -12.92 -19.20
N GLU A 94 -24.28 -12.26 -19.99
CA GLU A 94 -24.73 -12.73 -21.31
C GLU A 94 -23.57 -12.88 -22.32
N THR A 95 -22.46 -12.16 -22.13
CA THR A 95 -21.27 -12.33 -22.96
C THR A 95 -20.52 -13.65 -22.71
N ASN A 96 -20.93 -14.45 -21.71
CA ASN A 96 -20.31 -15.71 -21.34
C ASN A 96 -18.79 -15.61 -21.17
N ASN A 97 -18.33 -14.61 -20.40
CA ASN A 97 -16.92 -14.34 -20.08
C ASN A 97 -16.08 -13.82 -21.27
N ASN A 98 -16.72 -13.35 -22.34
CA ASN A 98 -16.08 -12.79 -23.54
C ASN A 98 -16.22 -11.25 -23.64
N TYR A 99 -16.48 -10.57 -22.52
CA TYR A 99 -16.40 -9.11 -22.43
C TYR A 99 -14.94 -8.62 -22.50
N PRO A 100 -14.66 -7.38 -22.97
CA PRO A 100 -13.32 -6.82 -22.94
C PRO A 100 -12.73 -6.89 -21.53
N LYS A 101 -11.62 -7.61 -21.40
CA LYS A 101 -10.88 -7.73 -20.14
C LYS A 101 -9.69 -6.81 -20.14
N ILE A 102 -9.19 -6.49 -18.96
CA ILE A 102 -7.86 -5.90 -18.75
C ILE A 102 -6.85 -6.93 -19.26
N ILE A 103 -6.55 -6.91 -20.55
CA ILE A 103 -5.49 -7.71 -21.16
C ILE A 103 -4.20 -7.33 -20.41
N GLN A 104 -3.43 -8.34 -19.98
CA GLN A 104 -2.11 -8.20 -19.34
C GLN A 104 -1.37 -6.97 -19.90
N GLN A 105 -1.36 -5.89 -19.13
CA GLN A 105 -1.18 -4.54 -19.66
C GLN A 105 0.23 -4.34 -20.21
N THR A 106 0.36 -4.42 -21.54
CA THR A 106 1.28 -3.58 -22.29
C THR A 106 0.70 -2.18 -22.30
N THR A 107 1.01 -1.35 -21.31
CA THR A 107 0.49 0.03 -21.26
C THR A 107 1.09 0.85 -22.40
N THR A 108 0.24 1.41 -23.25
CA THR A 108 0.60 2.31 -24.34
C THR A 108 1.07 3.66 -23.80
N HIS A 109 2.17 4.19 -24.35
CA HIS A 109 2.75 5.49 -23.97
C HIS A 109 1.88 6.73 -24.28
N LYS A 110 0.63 6.56 -24.71
CA LYS A 110 -0.25 7.67 -25.16
C LYS A 110 -1.53 7.86 -24.33
N ASP A 111 -1.89 6.94 -23.44
CA ASP A 111 -3.02 7.12 -22.52
C ASP A 111 -2.60 7.49 -21.08
N SER A 112 -1.29 7.68 -20.83
CA SER A 112 -0.81 8.18 -19.54
C SER A 112 -0.91 9.70 -19.44
N THR A 113 -2.13 10.19 -19.23
CA THR A 113 -2.36 11.37 -18.38
C THR A 113 -2.40 11.01 -16.89
N THR A 114 -1.95 9.81 -16.50
CA THR A 114 -1.70 9.45 -15.10
C THR A 114 -0.30 9.90 -14.71
N ALA A 115 -0.20 11.13 -14.19
CA ALA A 115 0.97 11.59 -13.46
C ALA A 115 1.38 10.53 -12.40
N PHE A 116 2.69 10.36 -12.18
CA PHE A 116 3.19 9.52 -11.09
C PHE A 116 2.47 9.89 -9.79
N ASN A 117 1.82 8.90 -9.18
CA ASN A 117 1.14 9.07 -7.90
C ASN A 117 1.98 8.46 -6.80
N LEU A 118 2.71 9.32 -6.09
CA LEU A 118 3.60 8.94 -5.00
C LEU A 118 2.89 8.10 -3.92
N ILE A 119 1.67 8.49 -3.54
CA ILE A 119 0.93 7.81 -2.47
C ILE A 119 0.55 6.38 -2.89
N ASN A 120 0.05 6.20 -4.11
CA ASN A 120 -0.28 4.87 -4.62
C ASN A 120 0.98 4.02 -4.82
N PHE A 121 2.08 4.63 -5.24
CA PHE A 121 3.36 3.93 -5.35
C PHE A 121 3.86 3.42 -3.99
N LEU A 122 3.77 4.24 -2.93
CA LEU A 122 4.16 3.87 -1.57
C LEU A 122 3.22 2.85 -0.91
N LYS A 123 1.95 2.77 -1.34
CA LYS A 123 1.04 1.70 -0.91
C LYS A 123 1.48 0.33 -1.43
N ILE A 124 2.04 0.28 -2.63
CA ILE A 124 2.55 -0.95 -3.24
C ILE A 124 3.93 -1.29 -2.66
N TYR A 125 4.79 -0.28 -2.52
CA TYR A 125 6.15 -0.43 -2.01
C TYR A 125 6.32 0.38 -0.72
N GLN A 126 6.11 -0.25 0.43
CA GLN A 126 6.28 0.40 1.73
C GLN A 126 7.74 0.85 1.97
N ASP A 127 8.71 0.04 1.51
CA ASP A 127 10.13 0.39 1.47
C ASP A 127 10.66 0.29 0.02
N PRO A 128 10.48 1.34 -0.80
CA PRO A 128 10.95 1.32 -2.19
C PRO A 128 12.46 1.18 -2.31
N PHE A 129 13.23 1.81 -1.41
CA PHE A 129 14.68 1.76 -1.46
C PHE A 129 15.17 0.36 -1.13
N GLY A 130 14.65 -0.24 -0.06
CA GLY A 130 14.92 -1.64 0.28
C GLY A 130 14.48 -2.61 -0.80
N HIS A 131 13.40 -2.34 -1.54
CA HIS A 131 12.95 -3.20 -2.64
C HIS A 131 13.80 -3.06 -3.93
N PHE A 132 13.91 -1.85 -4.47
CA PHE A 132 14.51 -1.63 -5.79
C PHE A 132 16.04 -1.61 -5.75
N LEU A 133 16.66 -1.23 -4.63
CA LEU A 133 18.11 -1.24 -4.47
C LEU A 133 18.64 -2.51 -3.79
N ASP A 134 17.79 -3.50 -3.49
CA ASP A 134 18.24 -4.76 -2.91
C ASP A 134 19.27 -5.45 -3.79
N GLU A 135 20.39 -5.85 -3.19
CA GLU A 135 21.43 -6.64 -3.85
C GLU A 135 20.98 -8.06 -4.14
N LYS A 136 20.02 -8.59 -3.38
CA LYS A 136 19.52 -9.96 -3.48
C LYS A 136 18.36 -10.09 -4.47
N ARG A 137 17.78 -8.97 -4.95
CA ARG A 137 16.70 -8.99 -5.94
C ARG A 137 17.19 -9.62 -7.24
N LYS A 138 16.53 -10.70 -7.66
CA LYS A 138 16.84 -11.39 -8.92
C LYS A 138 16.27 -10.57 -10.07
N CYS A 139 17.15 -10.00 -10.89
CA CYS A 139 16.79 -9.24 -12.09
C CYS A 139 17.32 -9.94 -13.34
N GLU A 140 16.62 -9.74 -14.45
CA GLU A 140 17.02 -10.28 -15.75
C GLU A 140 17.43 -9.15 -16.69
N PHE A 141 18.26 -9.49 -17.67
CA PHE A 141 18.63 -8.54 -18.71
C PHE A 141 17.40 -8.16 -19.54
N THR A 142 17.12 -6.86 -19.62
CA THR A 142 16.07 -6.32 -20.50
C THR A 142 16.66 -5.29 -21.46
N LYS A 143 16.15 -5.26 -22.70
CA LYS A 143 16.57 -4.25 -23.69
C LYS A 143 16.02 -2.88 -23.32
N GLU A 144 14.82 -2.88 -22.74
CA GLU A 144 14.07 -1.73 -22.26
C GLU A 144 14.86 -0.95 -21.22
N ALA A 145 15.48 -1.62 -20.24
CA ALA A 145 16.38 -0.99 -19.27
C ALA A 145 17.58 -0.32 -19.93
N VAL A 146 18.17 -0.97 -20.93
CA VAL A 146 19.30 -0.40 -21.68
C VAL A 146 18.88 0.86 -22.43
N GLU A 147 17.73 0.83 -23.11
CA GLU A 147 17.20 1.99 -23.84
C GLU A 147 16.84 3.15 -22.89
N PHE A 148 16.25 2.84 -21.73
CA PHE A 148 15.98 3.82 -20.68
C PHE A 148 17.27 4.47 -20.16
N MET A 149 18.30 3.67 -19.84
CA MET A 149 19.61 4.20 -19.42
C MET A 149 20.30 5.00 -20.53
N LYS A 150 20.16 4.61 -21.80
CA LYS A 150 20.67 5.39 -22.95
C LYS A 150 19.98 6.76 -23.05
N LYS A 151 18.67 6.82 -22.79
CA LYS A 151 17.87 8.05 -22.77
C LYS A 151 18.27 8.97 -21.61
N ARG A 152 18.46 8.41 -20.41
CA ARG A 152 18.80 9.16 -19.19
C ARG A 152 20.27 9.61 -19.16
N TYR A 153 21.20 8.71 -19.46
CA TYR A 153 22.66 8.95 -19.36
C TYR A 153 23.29 9.15 -20.75
N LYS A 154 22.90 10.21 -21.44
CA LYS A 154 23.28 10.46 -22.85
C LYS A 154 24.78 10.63 -23.09
N TYR A 155 25.56 10.94 -22.05
CA TYR A 155 27.03 11.07 -22.11
C TYR A 155 27.78 9.77 -21.74
N GLN A 156 27.05 8.67 -21.56
CA GLN A 156 27.64 7.39 -21.23
C GLN A 156 27.73 6.47 -22.45
N ALA A 157 28.92 5.87 -22.63
CA ALA A 157 29.18 4.87 -23.65
C ALA A 157 28.36 3.62 -23.37
N LEU A 158 27.79 3.03 -24.42
CA LEU A 158 26.97 1.82 -24.32
C LEU A 158 27.73 0.68 -23.65
N LYS A 159 29.04 0.55 -23.92
CA LYS A 159 29.91 -0.43 -23.26
C LYS A 159 29.93 -0.26 -21.73
N ILE A 160 29.92 0.97 -21.23
CA ILE A 160 29.91 1.22 -19.78
C ILE A 160 28.53 0.92 -19.20
N ILE A 161 27.45 1.35 -19.87
CA ILE A 161 26.08 1.03 -19.44
C ILE A 161 25.89 -0.49 -19.33
N LEU A 162 26.22 -1.24 -20.38
CA LEU A 162 26.06 -2.70 -20.40
C LEU A 162 26.96 -3.40 -19.38
N LYS A 163 28.19 -2.92 -19.19
CA LYS A 163 29.10 -3.48 -18.18
C LYS A 163 28.53 -3.27 -16.78
N SER A 164 28.20 -2.03 -16.41
CA SER A 164 27.63 -1.72 -15.10
C SER A 164 26.32 -2.46 -14.87
N TYR A 165 25.45 -2.55 -15.87
CA TYR A 165 24.20 -3.28 -15.77
C TYR A 165 24.42 -4.75 -15.43
N LYS A 166 25.42 -5.39 -16.06
CA LYS A 166 25.83 -6.75 -15.71
C LYS A 166 26.47 -6.83 -14.32
N ASP A 167 27.34 -5.89 -13.97
CA ASP A 167 28.04 -5.87 -12.68
C ASP A 167 27.07 -5.73 -11.49
N PHE A 168 25.92 -5.05 -11.68
CA PHE A 168 24.84 -4.95 -10.69
C PHE A 168 23.73 -6.00 -10.86
N GLY A 169 24.04 -7.15 -11.50
CA GLY A 169 23.09 -8.26 -11.60
C GLY A 169 21.81 -7.93 -12.38
N PHE A 170 21.91 -7.03 -13.35
CA PHE A 170 20.79 -6.50 -14.14
C PHE A 170 19.74 -5.72 -13.32
N ASN A 171 20.09 -5.24 -12.13
CA ASN A 171 19.26 -4.32 -11.38
C ASN A 171 19.36 -2.90 -12.00
N LEU A 172 18.24 -2.39 -12.51
CA LEU A 172 18.21 -1.10 -13.21
C LEU A 172 18.44 0.06 -12.24
N ALA A 173 17.78 0.03 -11.08
CA ALA A 173 17.88 1.10 -10.08
C ALA A 173 19.31 1.30 -9.57
N ARG A 174 19.99 0.21 -9.21
CA ARG A 174 21.40 0.25 -8.76
C ARG A 174 22.35 0.71 -9.86
N THR A 175 22.11 0.26 -11.10
CA THR A 175 22.90 0.71 -12.25
C THR A 175 22.72 2.20 -12.48
N CYS A 176 21.51 2.71 -12.35
CA CYS A 176 21.21 4.14 -12.44
C CYS A 176 21.94 4.94 -11.35
N GLU A 177 21.89 4.50 -10.08
CA GLU A 177 22.59 5.15 -8.97
C GLU A 177 24.12 5.25 -9.22
N PHE A 178 24.72 4.18 -9.74
CA PHE A 178 26.12 4.22 -10.16
C PHE A 178 26.35 5.21 -11.31
N LEU A 179 25.50 5.20 -12.33
CA LEU A 179 25.65 6.05 -13.52
C LEU A 179 25.43 7.54 -13.22
N GLU A 180 24.62 7.88 -12.21
CA GLU A 180 24.42 9.26 -11.74
C GLU A 180 25.71 9.85 -11.14
N SER A 181 26.48 9.05 -10.42
CA SER A 181 27.75 9.45 -9.80
C SER A 181 28.97 9.24 -10.72
N ALA A 182 28.82 8.46 -11.80
CA ALA A 182 29.91 8.13 -12.71
C ALA A 182 30.37 9.33 -13.55
N LYS A 183 31.69 9.42 -13.78
CA LYS A 183 32.25 10.37 -14.74
C LYS A 183 31.77 10.03 -16.16
N ARG A 184 31.51 11.08 -16.94
CA ARG A 184 31.14 10.96 -18.36
C ARG A 184 32.22 10.17 -19.11
N SER A 185 31.82 9.11 -19.80
CA SER A 185 32.70 8.30 -20.64
C SER A 185 32.73 8.74 -22.10
N ARG A 186 31.83 9.66 -22.50
CA ARG A 186 31.80 10.27 -23.84
C ARG A 186 31.84 11.78 -23.74
N SER A 187 32.50 12.40 -24.71
CA SER A 187 32.51 13.85 -24.88
C SER A 187 31.23 14.37 -25.53
N THR A 188 30.59 13.58 -26.40
CA THR A 188 29.38 13.96 -27.13
C THR A 188 28.14 13.25 -26.60
N LYS A 189 27.01 13.97 -26.62
CA LYS A 189 25.68 13.45 -26.29
C LYS A 189 25.27 12.39 -27.33
N ARG A 190 24.67 11.29 -26.88
CA ARG A 190 24.00 10.30 -27.74
C ARG A 190 22.85 10.95 -28.52
N ALA A 191 22.73 10.62 -29.81
CA ALA A 191 21.65 11.11 -30.65
C ALA A 191 20.31 10.45 -30.25
N GLU A 192 19.21 11.16 -30.46
CA GLU A 192 17.86 10.61 -30.19
C GLU A 192 17.50 9.46 -31.13
N ALA A 193 17.97 9.48 -32.38
CA ALA A 193 17.80 8.37 -33.33
C ALA A 193 18.50 7.07 -32.88
N ASP A 194 19.45 7.14 -31.94
CA ASP A 194 20.11 5.95 -31.39
C ASP A 194 19.35 5.35 -30.20
N ILE A 195 18.22 5.91 -29.78
CA ILE A 195 17.42 5.47 -28.63
C ILE A 195 16.12 4.86 -29.15
N ASN A 196 15.90 3.58 -28.87
CA ASN A 196 14.75 2.82 -29.33
C ASN A 196 13.88 2.42 -28.14
N MET A 197 13.25 3.41 -27.49
CA MET A 197 12.29 3.10 -26.42
C MET A 197 11.05 2.43 -27.04
N PRO A 198 10.58 1.30 -26.50
CA PRO A 198 9.33 0.71 -26.96
C PRO A 198 8.13 1.61 -26.59
N GLU A 199 7.03 1.42 -27.32
CA GLU A 199 5.78 2.15 -27.06
C GLU A 199 4.99 1.56 -25.89
N THR A 200 5.32 0.33 -25.49
CA THR A 200 4.71 -0.39 -24.39
C THR A 200 5.75 -1.02 -23.49
N PHE A 201 5.41 -1.14 -22.21
CA PHE A 201 6.25 -1.78 -21.20
C PHE A 201 5.43 -2.74 -20.37
N ASN A 202 6.11 -3.73 -19.80
CA ASN A 202 5.51 -4.52 -18.74
C ASN A 202 5.44 -3.71 -17.45
N LEU A 203 4.45 -4.04 -16.61
CA LEU A 203 4.20 -3.35 -15.35
C LEU A 203 5.41 -3.32 -14.40
N PRO A 204 6.15 -4.44 -14.18
CA PRO A 204 7.33 -4.42 -13.31
C PRO A 204 8.41 -3.43 -13.75
N PHE A 205 8.66 -3.34 -15.06
CA PHE A 205 9.62 -2.40 -15.62
C PHE A 205 9.16 -0.94 -15.43
N LEU A 206 7.86 -0.66 -15.63
CA LEU A 206 7.30 0.67 -15.38
C LEU A 206 7.48 1.09 -13.92
N GLN A 207 7.19 0.19 -12.98
CA GLN A 207 7.34 0.47 -11.55
C GLN A 207 8.80 0.80 -11.19
N GLU A 208 9.77 0.06 -11.71
CA GLU A 208 11.19 0.33 -11.49
C GLU A 208 11.67 1.60 -12.20
N MET A 209 11.14 1.89 -13.39
CA MET A 209 11.40 3.14 -14.10
C MET A 209 10.87 4.34 -13.31
N SER A 210 9.63 4.26 -12.84
CA SER A 210 9.02 5.28 -11.98
C SER A 210 9.81 5.50 -10.69
N PHE A 211 10.30 4.42 -10.05
CA PHE A 211 11.20 4.54 -8.90
C PHE A 211 12.44 5.37 -9.24
N VAL A 212 13.13 5.06 -10.34
CA VAL A 212 14.36 5.77 -10.74
C VAL A 212 14.08 7.22 -11.10
N GLU A 213 12.97 7.50 -11.79
CA GLU A 213 12.61 8.86 -12.20
C GLU A 213 12.21 9.74 -11.01
N HIS A 214 11.50 9.18 -10.03
CA HIS A 214 10.96 9.88 -8.86
C HIS A 214 11.73 9.61 -7.55
N ARG A 215 12.93 9.01 -7.62
CA ARG A 215 13.72 8.60 -6.44
C ARG A 215 13.90 9.72 -5.41
N GLU A 216 14.21 10.93 -5.88
CA GLU A 216 14.42 12.08 -4.99
C GLU A 216 13.11 12.57 -4.35
N GLU A 217 12.01 12.57 -5.11
CA GLU A 217 10.68 12.92 -4.60
C GLU A 217 10.24 11.93 -3.51
N ILE A 218 10.42 10.63 -3.76
CA ILE A 218 10.14 9.57 -2.78
C ILE A 218 11.00 9.79 -1.52
N LYS A 219 12.31 10.07 -1.70
CA LYS A 219 13.21 10.30 -0.58
C LYS A 219 12.78 11.48 0.29
N ILE A 220 12.53 12.63 -0.33
CA ILE A 220 12.10 13.85 0.37
C ILE A 220 10.81 13.59 1.17
N TYR A 221 9.86 12.87 0.59
CA TYR A 221 8.62 12.51 1.28
C TYR A 221 8.87 11.62 2.49
N LEU A 222 9.64 10.53 2.33
CA LEU A 222 9.94 9.60 3.43
C LEU A 222 10.73 10.27 4.55
N ASP A 223 11.74 11.07 4.21
CA ASP A 223 12.53 11.85 5.17
C ASP A 223 11.64 12.86 5.92
N GLY A 224 10.71 13.51 5.21
CA GLY A 224 9.74 14.44 5.80
C GLY A 224 8.76 13.76 6.75
N VAL A 225 8.26 12.57 6.43
CA VAL A 225 7.41 11.76 7.31
C VAL A 225 8.20 11.32 8.56
N ALA A 226 9.43 10.86 8.39
CA ALA A 226 10.29 10.43 9.50
C ALA A 226 10.62 11.59 10.45
N GLU A 227 10.97 12.76 9.92
CA GLU A 227 11.25 13.95 10.74
C GLU A 227 9.99 14.46 11.44
N SER A 228 8.84 14.50 10.75
CA SER A 228 7.56 14.89 11.36
C SER A 228 7.19 13.97 12.52
N LYS A 229 7.40 12.66 12.35
CA LYS A 229 7.20 11.67 13.40
C LYS A 229 8.15 11.90 14.58
N LYS A 230 9.43 12.12 14.33
CA LYS A 230 10.42 12.40 15.38
C LYS A 230 10.05 13.66 16.18
N LEU A 231 9.67 14.74 15.50
CA LEU A 231 9.23 15.97 16.16
C LEU A 231 7.97 15.75 17.01
N ALA A 232 7.00 14.96 16.53
CA ALA A 232 5.81 14.61 17.31
C ALA A 232 6.17 13.88 18.61
N TYR A 233 7.14 12.96 18.56
CA TYR A 233 7.67 12.27 19.75
C TYR A 233 8.34 13.24 20.73
N GLU A 234 9.26 14.08 20.27
CA GLU A 234 9.95 15.07 21.12
C GLU A 234 8.96 16.02 21.81
N GLN A 235 7.93 16.45 21.08
CA GLN A 235 6.88 17.31 21.60
C GLN A 235 5.99 16.60 22.62
N ALA A 236 5.59 15.36 22.37
CA ALA A 236 4.79 14.57 23.31
C ALA A 236 5.59 14.25 24.59
N GLU A 237 6.89 13.97 24.46
CA GLU A 237 7.80 13.79 25.60
C GLU A 237 7.88 15.07 26.45
N ALA A 238 8.08 16.22 25.82
CA ALA A 238 8.14 17.51 26.52
C ALA A 238 6.84 17.86 27.26
N ARG A 239 5.68 17.36 26.79
CA ARG A 239 4.38 17.52 27.45
C ARG A 239 4.04 16.40 28.45
N GLY A 240 4.86 15.36 28.56
CA GLY A 240 4.57 14.19 29.40
C GLY A 240 3.36 13.38 28.92
N GLU A 241 3.09 13.39 27.61
CA GLU A 241 1.94 12.73 26.96
C GLU A 241 2.27 11.35 26.39
N LEU A 242 3.53 10.89 26.54
CA LEU A 242 3.89 9.54 26.13
C LEU A 242 3.18 8.50 26.99
N VAL A 243 2.70 7.46 26.34
CA VAL A 243 2.04 6.31 26.96
C VAL A 243 2.96 5.10 26.95
N GLU A 244 2.82 4.22 27.94
CA GLU A 244 3.64 3.02 28.06
C GLU A 244 2.97 1.84 27.33
N CYS A 245 3.74 1.12 26.51
CA CYS A 245 3.28 -0.11 25.88
C CYS A 245 3.19 -1.26 26.89
N GLY A 246 2.04 -1.93 26.99
CA GLY A 246 1.83 -3.07 27.90
C GLY A 246 2.65 -4.34 27.59
N CYS A 247 3.39 -4.38 26.48
CA CYS A 247 4.22 -5.52 26.08
C CYS A 247 5.72 -5.24 26.24
N CYS A 248 6.22 -4.12 25.71
CA CYS A 248 7.65 -3.80 25.71
C CYS A 248 8.05 -2.68 26.68
N TYR A 249 7.09 -2.10 27.41
CA TYR A 249 7.29 -1.02 28.39
C TYR A 249 8.00 0.21 27.81
N SER A 250 7.98 0.39 26.49
CA SER A 250 8.55 1.56 25.82
C SER A 250 7.54 2.70 25.82
N SER A 251 8.02 3.92 26.04
CA SER A 251 7.24 5.14 25.93
C SER A 251 7.01 5.49 24.46
N VAL A 252 5.74 5.61 24.07
CA VAL A 252 5.32 5.84 22.68
C VAL A 252 4.23 6.92 22.63
N ILE A 253 4.08 7.58 21.49
CA ILE A 253 2.93 8.47 21.27
C ILE A 253 1.66 7.64 21.11
N PHE A 254 0.51 8.20 21.48
CA PHE A 254 -0.76 7.50 21.43
C PHE A 254 -1.13 7.05 20.01
N GLU A 255 -0.79 7.85 18.99
CA GLU A 255 -1.01 7.57 17.57
C GLU A 255 -0.25 6.32 17.09
N ASP A 256 0.83 5.95 17.75
CA ASP A 256 1.63 4.76 17.48
C ASP A 256 1.23 3.56 18.35
N CYS A 257 0.08 3.66 19.01
CA CYS A 257 -0.53 2.56 19.75
C CYS A 257 -1.71 1.94 19.02
N GLY A 258 -2.07 0.73 19.43
CA GLY A 258 -3.32 0.06 19.11
C GLY A 258 -3.81 -0.67 20.36
N THR A 259 -5.10 -1.03 20.36
CA THR A 259 -5.71 -1.74 21.48
C THR A 259 -6.29 -3.08 21.06
N CYS A 260 -6.33 -4.03 21.99
CA CYS A 260 -7.19 -5.20 21.85
C CYS A 260 -8.67 -4.80 22.01
N ASN A 261 -9.59 -5.76 21.83
CA ASN A 261 -11.03 -5.51 21.96
C ASN A 261 -11.47 -5.14 23.40
N GLU A 262 -10.68 -5.46 24.42
CA GLU A 262 -10.92 -5.07 25.82
C GLU A 262 -10.21 -3.76 26.23
N GLY A 263 -9.41 -3.17 25.33
CA GLY A 263 -8.79 -1.86 25.57
C GLY A 263 -7.35 -1.88 26.11
N ASP A 264 -6.70 -3.04 26.26
CA ASP A 264 -5.27 -3.08 26.59
C ASP A 264 -4.44 -2.44 25.47
N LEU A 265 -3.51 -1.56 25.86
CA LEU A 265 -2.76 -0.70 24.96
C LEU A 265 -1.36 -1.26 24.66
N PHE A 266 -1.02 -1.33 23.37
CA PHE A 266 0.31 -1.75 22.92
C PHE A 266 0.80 -0.85 21.80
N CYS A 267 2.12 -0.69 21.69
CA CYS A 267 2.69 -0.04 20.51
C CYS A 267 2.42 -0.91 19.26
N LYS A 268 2.15 -0.26 18.13
CA LYS A 268 1.86 -0.93 16.85
C LYS A 268 2.95 -1.93 16.44
N SER A 269 4.20 -1.66 16.81
CA SER A 269 5.33 -2.56 16.52
C SER A 269 5.26 -3.91 17.26
N CYS A 270 4.76 -3.94 18.50
CA CYS A 270 4.55 -5.19 19.24
C CYS A 270 3.39 -5.99 18.65
N ILE A 271 2.30 -5.31 18.29
CA ILE A 271 1.14 -5.93 17.65
C ILE A 271 1.53 -6.53 16.31
N LEU A 272 2.24 -5.78 15.47
CA LEU A 272 2.71 -6.23 14.16
C LEU A 272 3.60 -7.47 14.29
N LYS A 273 4.64 -7.43 15.13
CA LYS A 273 5.55 -8.57 15.31
C LYS A 273 4.84 -9.83 15.79
N SER A 274 3.95 -9.70 16.78
CA SER A 274 3.16 -10.84 17.26
C SER A 274 2.26 -11.40 16.16
N THR A 275 1.65 -10.51 15.38
CA THR A 275 0.80 -10.89 14.24
C THR A 275 1.59 -11.62 13.17
N GLU A 276 2.76 -11.10 12.76
CA GLU A 276 3.64 -11.73 11.77
C GLU A 276 4.10 -13.12 12.20
N VAL A 277 4.50 -13.28 13.47
CA VAL A 277 4.88 -14.59 14.03
C VAL A 277 3.71 -15.57 13.93
N ARG A 278 2.51 -15.16 14.36
CA ARG A 278 1.33 -16.03 14.32
C ARG A 278 0.89 -16.39 12.91
N ILE A 279 0.99 -15.46 11.97
CA ILE A 279 0.79 -15.76 10.54
C ILE A 279 1.83 -16.79 10.07
N GLY A 280 3.09 -16.62 10.46
CA GLY A 280 4.17 -17.56 10.15
C GLY A 280 3.92 -18.97 10.69
N ASP A 281 3.33 -19.07 11.88
CA ASP A 281 2.93 -20.33 12.52
C ASP A 281 1.62 -20.91 11.93
N GLY A 282 0.98 -20.22 10.98
CA GLY A 282 -0.24 -20.65 10.31
C GLY A 282 -1.52 -20.44 11.13
N HIS A 283 -1.48 -19.60 12.18
CA HIS A 283 -2.64 -19.25 12.98
C HIS A 283 -3.47 -18.12 12.33
N THR A 284 -4.79 -18.19 12.50
CA THR A 284 -5.78 -17.21 12.02
C THR A 284 -6.38 -16.35 13.12
N THR A 285 -6.01 -16.59 14.38
CA THR A 285 -6.46 -15.83 15.55
C THR A 285 -5.30 -15.03 16.14
N PHE A 286 -5.59 -13.83 16.65
CA PHE A 286 -4.57 -12.89 17.17
C PHE A 286 -4.93 -12.42 18.58
N PRO A 287 -4.54 -13.19 19.61
CA PRO A 287 -4.88 -12.87 21.00
C PRO A 287 -4.17 -11.61 21.49
N CYS A 288 -4.75 -10.97 22.51
CA CYS A 288 -4.13 -9.88 23.24
C CYS A 288 -2.78 -10.29 23.83
N LEU A 289 -1.81 -9.37 23.87
CA LEU A 289 -0.47 -9.65 24.41
C LEU A 289 -0.42 -9.68 25.95
N SER A 290 -1.46 -9.18 26.62
CA SER A 290 -1.60 -9.21 28.08
C SER A 290 -2.44 -10.38 28.60
N ASP A 291 -2.78 -11.34 27.73
CA ASP A 291 -3.60 -12.52 28.07
C ASP A 291 -4.96 -12.19 28.73
N CYS A 292 -5.56 -11.04 28.40
CA CYS A 292 -6.87 -10.65 28.93
C CYS A 292 -8.05 -11.46 28.37
N GLY A 293 -7.79 -12.46 27.53
CA GLY A 293 -8.80 -13.29 26.86
C GLY A 293 -9.41 -12.68 25.60
N SER A 294 -8.99 -11.47 25.21
CA SER A 294 -9.46 -10.79 24.00
C SER A 294 -8.50 -10.95 22.81
N HIS A 295 -8.82 -10.29 21.70
CA HIS A 295 -8.10 -10.40 20.43
C HIS A 295 -7.91 -9.01 19.81
N PHE A 296 -6.95 -8.91 18.89
CA PHE A 296 -6.84 -7.76 17.99
C PHE A 296 -7.86 -7.88 16.85
N SER A 297 -8.52 -6.78 16.52
CA SER A 297 -9.52 -6.75 15.44
C SER A 297 -8.86 -6.83 14.06
N LEU A 298 -9.55 -7.45 13.09
CA LEU A 298 -9.07 -7.50 11.70
C LEU A 298 -8.88 -6.11 11.10
N ASN A 299 -9.69 -5.12 11.49
CA ASN A 299 -9.52 -3.74 11.05
C ASN A 299 -8.19 -3.12 11.57
N LEU A 300 -7.81 -3.40 12.81
CA LEU A 300 -6.50 -2.99 13.32
C LEU A 300 -5.38 -3.65 12.51
N LEU A 301 -5.49 -4.96 12.27
CA LEU A 301 -4.48 -5.71 11.53
C LEU A 301 -4.37 -5.28 10.06
N GLN A 302 -5.49 -4.91 9.41
CA GLN A 302 -5.51 -4.37 8.05
C GLN A 302 -4.68 -3.10 7.92
N ASN A 303 -4.71 -2.24 8.94
CA ASN A 303 -3.97 -0.99 8.97
C ASN A 303 -2.50 -1.18 9.37
N LEU A 304 -2.12 -2.36 9.88
CA LEU A 304 -0.74 -2.66 10.32
C LEU A 304 0.02 -3.52 9.33
N LEU A 305 -0.64 -4.49 8.72
CA LEU A 305 -0.02 -5.45 7.81
C LEU A 305 0.12 -4.88 6.40
N GLU A 306 1.11 -5.37 5.66
CA GLU A 306 1.18 -5.17 4.21
C GLU A 306 -0.09 -5.73 3.55
N ALA A 307 -0.62 -5.04 2.53
CA ALA A 307 -1.85 -5.42 1.83
C ALA A 307 -1.83 -6.88 1.36
N ARG A 308 -0.68 -7.36 0.85
CA ARG A 308 -0.52 -8.75 0.41
C ARG A 308 -0.59 -9.74 1.57
N ALA A 309 0.04 -9.42 2.70
CA ALA A 309 0.02 -10.27 3.89
C ALA A 309 -1.40 -10.34 4.47
N PHE A 310 -2.09 -9.21 4.56
CA PHE A 310 -3.48 -9.15 5.04
C PHE A 310 -4.45 -9.91 4.11
N SER A 311 -4.30 -9.78 2.79
CA SER A 311 -5.11 -10.51 1.82
C SER A 311 -4.96 -12.03 1.98
N LYS A 312 -3.72 -12.52 2.13
CA LYS A 312 -3.46 -13.95 2.41
C LYS A 312 -4.05 -14.41 3.74
N LEU A 313 -3.95 -13.56 4.78
CA LEU A 313 -4.56 -13.85 6.07
C LEU A 313 -6.08 -14.02 5.94
N LEU A 314 -6.77 -13.12 5.21
CA LEU A 314 -8.21 -13.22 4.99
C LEU A 314 -8.58 -14.50 4.24
N GLN A 315 -7.83 -14.86 3.19
CA GLN A 315 -8.05 -16.14 2.49
C GLN A 315 -7.91 -17.33 3.44
N ARG A 316 -6.93 -17.28 4.35
CA ARG A 316 -6.74 -18.34 5.34
C ARG A 316 -7.88 -18.41 6.37
N ILE A 317 -8.35 -17.27 6.86
CA ILE A 317 -9.51 -17.19 7.76
C ILE A 317 -10.73 -17.81 7.09
N GLN A 318 -11.04 -17.41 5.84
CA GLN A 318 -12.16 -17.95 5.07
C GLN A 318 -12.03 -19.47 4.88
N LEU A 319 -10.84 -19.97 4.59
CA LEU A 319 -10.62 -21.41 4.50
C LEU A 319 -10.87 -22.13 5.81
N ASP A 320 -10.43 -21.58 6.93
CA ASP A 320 -10.65 -22.20 8.24
C ASP A 320 -12.14 -22.22 8.60
N GLU A 321 -12.90 -21.18 8.23
CA GLU A 321 -14.36 -21.16 8.35
C GLU A 321 -15.03 -22.23 7.47
N VAL A 322 -14.59 -22.38 6.22
CA VAL A 322 -15.10 -23.42 5.31
C VAL A 322 -14.79 -24.83 5.81
N LYS A 323 -13.60 -25.06 6.39
CA LYS A 323 -13.26 -26.34 7.03
C LYS A 323 -14.14 -26.61 8.25
N ALA A 324 -14.37 -25.58 9.07
CA ALA A 324 -15.20 -25.70 10.26
C ALA A 324 -16.67 -26.01 9.93
N ALA A 325 -17.12 -25.73 8.70
CA ALA A 325 -18.44 -26.11 8.22
C ALA A 325 -18.58 -27.61 7.87
N GLU A 326 -17.50 -28.41 7.93
CA GLU A 326 -17.50 -29.86 7.71
C GLU A 326 -18.20 -30.29 6.41
N ILE A 327 -17.98 -29.55 5.32
CA ILE A 327 -18.60 -29.83 4.01
C ILE A 327 -18.14 -31.20 3.50
N GLU A 328 -19.11 -32.08 3.21
CA GLU A 328 -18.83 -33.43 2.71
C GLU A 328 -18.11 -33.39 1.36
N GLY A 329 -17.03 -34.16 1.24
CA GLY A 329 -16.24 -34.25 0.01
C GLY A 329 -15.38 -33.02 -0.31
N LEU A 330 -15.29 -32.05 0.61
CA LEU A 330 -14.41 -30.90 0.45
C LEU A 330 -12.94 -31.35 0.45
N GLU A 331 -12.21 -30.97 -0.59
CA GLU A 331 -10.78 -31.16 -0.70
C GLU A 331 -10.06 -29.83 -0.93
N MET A 332 -8.79 -29.80 -0.54
CA MET A 332 -7.97 -28.61 -0.60
C MET A 332 -6.80 -28.79 -1.55
N CYS A 333 -6.46 -27.72 -2.25
CA CYS A 333 -5.23 -27.63 -2.99
C CYS A 333 -4.04 -27.71 -2.01
N PRO A 334 -3.04 -28.57 -2.26
CA PRO A 334 -1.86 -28.66 -1.39
C PRO A 334 -0.84 -27.54 -1.62
N PHE A 335 -1.06 -26.69 -2.63
CA PHE A 335 -0.10 -25.67 -3.05
C PHE A 335 -0.56 -24.22 -2.81
N CYS A 336 -1.82 -24.01 -2.46
CA CYS A 336 -2.38 -22.68 -2.22
C CYS A 336 -3.66 -22.76 -1.38
N GLU A 337 -4.24 -21.60 -1.07
CA GLU A 337 -5.44 -21.43 -0.26
C GLU A 337 -6.75 -21.70 -1.02
N PHE A 338 -6.81 -22.72 -1.89
CA PHE A 338 -8.02 -23.07 -2.65
C PHE A 338 -8.66 -24.36 -2.12
N ALA A 339 -9.99 -24.39 -2.03
CA ALA A 339 -10.76 -25.55 -1.63
C ALA A 339 -12.00 -25.72 -2.52
N THR A 340 -12.35 -26.96 -2.85
CA THR A 340 -13.53 -27.29 -3.65
C THR A 340 -13.96 -28.73 -3.39
N VAL A 341 -15.15 -29.12 -3.86
CA VAL A 341 -15.61 -30.52 -3.86
C VAL A 341 -15.31 -31.10 -5.25
N PRO A 342 -14.18 -31.80 -5.44
CA PRO A 342 -13.85 -32.38 -6.73
C PRO A 342 -14.81 -33.53 -7.10
N PRO A 343 -14.97 -33.86 -8.39
CA PRO A 343 -15.74 -35.01 -8.80
C PRO A 343 -15.19 -36.30 -8.15
N PRO A 344 -16.05 -37.20 -7.64
CA PRO A 344 -15.60 -38.36 -6.85
C PRO A 344 -14.71 -39.33 -7.65
N GLU A 345 -14.93 -39.40 -8.96
CA GLU A 345 -14.29 -40.38 -9.87
C GLU A 345 -12.84 -40.03 -10.28
N THR A 346 -12.33 -38.84 -9.94
CA THR A 346 -10.98 -38.43 -10.34
C THR A 346 -9.95 -38.84 -9.31
N ASN A 347 -8.76 -39.28 -9.73
CA ASN A 347 -7.60 -39.46 -8.83
C ASN A 347 -6.74 -38.19 -8.73
N ILE A 348 -7.11 -37.15 -9.48
CA ILE A 348 -6.42 -35.87 -9.58
C ILE A 348 -7.35 -34.79 -9.00
N PHE A 349 -6.78 -33.92 -8.18
CA PHE A 349 -7.36 -32.65 -7.78
C PHE A 349 -6.80 -31.56 -8.69
N THR A 350 -7.68 -30.87 -9.41
CA THR A 350 -7.32 -29.73 -10.27
C THR A 350 -7.65 -28.44 -9.54
N CYS A 351 -6.63 -27.64 -9.24
CA CYS A 351 -6.82 -26.35 -8.61
C CYS A 351 -7.46 -25.36 -9.60
N LEU A 352 -8.56 -24.71 -9.21
CA LEU A 352 -9.24 -23.71 -10.04
C LEU A 352 -8.87 -22.27 -9.67
N ASN A 353 -7.90 -22.08 -8.77
CA ASN A 353 -7.31 -20.76 -8.53
C ASN A 353 -6.47 -20.36 -9.76
N PRO A 354 -6.78 -19.25 -10.46
CA PRO A 354 -6.06 -18.80 -11.66
C PRO A 354 -4.55 -18.60 -11.45
N GLU A 355 -4.13 -18.26 -10.23
CA GLU A 355 -2.72 -18.05 -9.89
C GLU A 355 -1.97 -19.37 -9.63
N CYS A 356 -2.69 -20.47 -9.37
CA CYS A 356 -2.09 -21.75 -9.03
C CYS A 356 -2.21 -22.74 -10.20
N LEU A 357 -3.43 -23.08 -10.61
CA LEU A 357 -3.77 -24.02 -11.69
C LEU A 357 -3.05 -25.38 -11.66
N LYS A 358 -2.39 -25.72 -10.54
CA LYS A 358 -1.65 -26.97 -10.39
C LYS A 358 -2.61 -28.15 -10.23
N GLU A 359 -2.21 -29.26 -10.81
CA GLU A 359 -2.84 -30.55 -10.58
C GLU A 359 -2.07 -31.31 -9.51
N SER A 360 -2.79 -31.93 -8.57
CA SER A 360 -2.22 -32.75 -7.50
C SER A 360 -2.85 -34.13 -7.45
N CYS A 361 -2.09 -35.12 -7.01
CA CYS A 361 -2.63 -36.44 -6.74
C CYS A 361 -3.47 -36.40 -5.45
N ARG A 362 -4.72 -36.87 -5.49
CA ARG A 362 -5.62 -36.91 -4.31
C ARG A 362 -5.13 -37.84 -3.20
N LYS A 363 -4.21 -38.77 -3.49
CA LYS A 363 -3.69 -39.74 -2.51
C LYS A 363 -2.47 -39.25 -1.73
N CYS A 364 -1.51 -38.63 -2.42
CA CYS A 364 -0.25 -38.20 -1.81
C CYS A 364 -0.10 -36.68 -1.72
N HIS A 365 -1.04 -35.92 -2.29
CA HIS A 365 -1.04 -34.45 -2.33
C HIS A 365 0.21 -33.82 -2.98
N LYS A 366 1.01 -34.61 -3.72
CA LYS A 366 2.12 -34.13 -4.55
C LYS A 366 1.62 -33.73 -5.94
N VAL A 367 2.50 -33.11 -6.74
CA VAL A 367 2.19 -32.73 -8.13
C VAL A 367 1.72 -33.96 -8.89
N SER A 368 0.69 -33.79 -9.73
CA SER A 368 0.11 -34.88 -10.52
C SER A 368 1.19 -35.62 -11.29
N HIS A 369 1.25 -36.93 -11.07
CA HIS A 369 2.25 -37.82 -11.64
C HIS A 369 1.59 -38.95 -12.46
N ILE A 370 0.29 -38.84 -12.78
CA ILE A 370 -0.41 -39.82 -13.62
C ILE A 370 0.26 -39.86 -15.01
N PRO A 371 0.60 -41.04 -15.55
CA PRO A 371 0.11 -42.38 -15.17
C PRO A 371 0.95 -43.15 -14.13
N LEU A 372 2.03 -42.58 -13.58
CA LEU A 372 2.86 -43.24 -12.56
C LEU A 372 2.07 -43.42 -11.25
N ARG A 373 2.37 -44.50 -10.52
CA ARG A 373 1.87 -44.73 -9.16
C ARG A 373 2.66 -43.87 -8.17
N CYS A 374 2.04 -43.53 -7.04
CA CYS A 374 2.68 -42.70 -6.00
C CYS A 374 4.01 -43.29 -5.50
N GLU A 375 4.15 -44.62 -5.51
CA GLU A 375 5.35 -45.37 -5.10
C GLU A 375 6.50 -45.27 -6.09
N GLU A 376 6.22 -44.89 -7.34
CA GLU A 376 7.20 -44.82 -8.44
C GLU A 376 7.79 -43.41 -8.60
N VAL A 377 7.32 -42.46 -7.79
CA VAL A 377 7.75 -41.05 -7.81
C VAL A 377 8.79 -40.84 -6.73
N GLU A 378 9.95 -40.29 -7.12
CA GLU A 378 11.00 -39.93 -6.16
C GLU A 378 10.47 -38.90 -5.17
N ASN A 379 10.74 -39.12 -3.88
CA ASN A 379 10.40 -38.15 -2.85
C ASN A 379 11.44 -37.03 -2.88
N ASP A 380 11.07 -35.85 -3.40
CA ASP A 380 11.89 -34.63 -3.36
C ASP A 380 12.17 -34.11 -1.92
N ASP A 381 11.74 -34.83 -0.87
CA ASP A 381 11.90 -34.46 0.54
C ASP A 381 13.31 -34.76 1.11
N GLN A 382 14.30 -35.02 0.25
CA GLN A 382 15.72 -35.17 0.59
C GLN A 382 16.61 -34.39 -0.39
N ALA A 383 16.71 -33.08 -0.23
CA ALA A 383 17.76 -32.25 -0.84
C ALA A 383 18.14 -31.07 0.07
#